data_AF-A0A7C1KL40-F1
#
_entry.id   AF-A0A7C1KL40-F1
#
_cell.length_a   1.000
_cell.length_b   1.000
_cell.length_c   1.000
_cell.angle_alpha   90.00
_cell.angle_beta   90.00
_cell.angle_gamma   90.00
#
_symmetry.space_group_name_H-M   'P 1'
#
loop_
_entity.id
_entity.type
_entity.pdbx_description
1 polymer ?
#
loop_
_entity_poly.entity_id
_entity_poly.type
_entity_poly.pdbx_seq_one_letter_code
_entity_poly.pdbx_strand_id
1 'polypeptide(L)'
;MERTRVFHSVYAMVILTIAVFILISIASFSPNDPPFANYPVNKSVQNYCGKIGAGVSGYLISGIGATSYVFALLIGALGFLLFLRKKVEILWVKILGGILLIVSIAPLLGIFSSVVTGVFKLPPET
;
A
#
# COMPACT_ATOMS: atom_id res chain seq x y z
N MET A 1 25.13 -8.55 -24.39
CA MET A 1 23.67 -8.25 -24.44
C MET A 1 22.84 -9.17 -23.51
N GLU A 2 23.25 -10.41 -23.24
CA GLU A 2 22.54 -11.33 -22.30
C GLU A 2 22.46 -10.82 -20.86
N ARG A 3 23.57 -10.32 -20.28
CA ARG A 3 23.61 -9.90 -18.86
C ARG A 3 22.61 -8.79 -18.53
N THR A 4 22.51 -7.75 -19.36
CA THR A 4 21.55 -6.65 -19.17
C THR A 4 20.10 -7.11 -19.23
N ARG A 5 19.79 -8.19 -19.95
CA ARG A 5 18.45 -8.79 -19.96
C ARG A 5 18.11 -9.45 -18.64
N VAL A 6 19.06 -10.18 -18.04
CA VAL A 6 18.87 -10.85 -16.74
C VAL A 6 18.72 -9.85 -15.61
N PHE A 7 19.56 -8.80 -15.57
CA PHE A 7 19.46 -7.75 -14.54
C PHE A 7 18.10 -7.05 -14.53
N HIS A 8 17.52 -6.79 -15.70
CA HIS A 8 16.21 -6.14 -15.80
C HIS A 8 15.09 -7.02 -15.23
N SER A 9 15.13 -8.33 -15.53
CA SER A 9 14.17 -9.30 -15.01
C SER A 9 14.30 -9.48 -13.50
N VAL A 10 15.52 -9.54 -12.96
CA VAL A 10 15.77 -9.62 -11.52
C VAL A 10 15.23 -8.39 -10.80
N TYR A 11 15.50 -7.19 -11.32
CA TYR A 11 15.03 -5.94 -10.73
C TYR A 11 13.49 -5.85 -10.73
N ALA A 12 12.84 -6.23 -11.83
CA ALA A 12 11.37 -6.29 -11.89
C ALA A 12 10.77 -7.27 -10.87
N MET A 13 11.41 -8.43 -10.72
CA MET A 13 10.98 -9.47 -9.77
C MET A 13 11.14 -9.00 -8.33
N VAL A 14 12.24 -8.33 -7.98
CA VAL A 14 12.44 -7.73 -6.66
C VAL A 14 11.36 -6.67 -6.35
N ILE A 15 11.04 -5.79 -7.31
CA ILE A 15 9.97 -4.80 -7.13
C ILE A 15 8.62 -5.47 -6.88
N LEU A 16 8.30 -6.52 -7.66
CA LEU A 16 7.07 -7.27 -7.47
C LEU A 16 7.01 -7.94 -6.10
N THR A 17 8.11 -8.54 -5.64
CA THR A 17 8.18 -9.13 -4.30
C THR A 17 7.97 -8.08 -3.22
N ILE A 18 8.56 -6.90 -3.35
CA ILE A 18 8.36 -5.78 -2.42
C ILE A 18 6.89 -5.33 -2.43
N ALA A 19 6.27 -5.21 -3.61
CA ALA A 19 4.86 -4.82 -3.72
C ALA A 19 3.93 -5.82 -3.03
N VAL A 20 4.15 -7.13 -3.24
CA VAL A 20 3.38 -8.19 -2.60
C VAL A 20 3.60 -8.19 -1.09
N PHE A 21 4.85 -8.00 -0.64
CA PHE A 21 5.18 -7.86 0.77
C PHE A 21 4.43 -6.70 1.43
N ILE A 22 4.41 -5.53 0.77
CA ILE A 22 3.67 -4.35 1.25
C ILE A 22 2.17 -4.65 1.28
N LEU A 23 1.60 -5.27 0.24
CA LEU A 23 0.18 -5.63 0.20
C LEU A 23 -0.22 -6.55 1.35
N ILE A 24 0.54 -7.63 1.59
CA ILE A 24 0.29 -8.56 2.70
C ILE A 24 0.46 -7.86 4.05
N SER A 25 1.46 -6.98 4.17
CA SER A 25 1.69 -6.20 5.37
C SER A 25 0.50 -5.28 5.68
N ILE A 26 -0.03 -4.57 4.69
CA ILE A 26 -1.21 -3.69 4.86
C ILE A 26 -2.46 -4.52 5.13
N ALA A 27 -2.67 -5.62 4.41
CA ALA A 27 -3.84 -6.49 4.57
C ALA A 27 -3.90 -7.19 5.93
N SER A 28 -2.74 -7.47 6.53
CA SER A 28 -2.62 -8.05 7.88
C SER A 28 -2.31 -7.01 8.96
N PHE A 29 -2.63 -5.73 8.72
CA PHE A 29 -2.45 -4.67 9.69
C PHE A 29 -3.32 -4.89 10.94
N SER A 30 -2.71 -4.77 12.13
CA SER A 30 -3.41 -4.76 13.42
C SER A 30 -3.18 -3.42 14.12
N PRO A 31 -4.25 -2.70 14.55
CA PRO A 31 -4.12 -1.40 15.23
C PRO A 31 -3.37 -1.46 16.57
N ASN A 32 -3.20 -2.65 17.14
CA ASN A 32 -2.56 -2.86 18.44
C ASN A 32 -1.11 -3.34 18.30
N ASP A 33 -0.59 -3.42 17.06
CA ASP A 33 0.80 -3.78 16.79
C ASP A 33 1.71 -2.52 16.80
N PRO A 34 2.95 -2.61 17.32
CA PRO A 34 3.93 -1.52 17.23
C PRO A 34 4.27 -1.19 15.75
N PRO A 35 4.59 0.06 15.40
CA PRO A 35 5.04 1.16 16.27
C PRO A 35 3.94 2.10 16.80
N PHE A 36 2.77 2.16 16.17
CA PHE A 36 1.65 3.02 16.56
C PHE A 36 0.52 2.23 17.23
N ALA A 37 0.87 1.46 18.26
CA ALA A 37 -0.07 0.55 18.92
C ALA A 37 -1.09 1.29 19.78
N ASN A 38 -2.37 1.04 19.56
CA ASN A 38 -3.43 1.41 20.49
C ASN A 38 -3.38 0.53 21.75
N TYR A 39 -3.77 1.10 22.89
CA TYR A 39 -3.82 0.34 24.14
C TYR A 39 -5.12 -0.50 24.21
N PRO A 40 -5.06 -1.78 24.64
CA PRO A 40 -3.86 -2.51 25.08
C PRO A 40 -3.00 -3.02 23.91
N VAL A 41 -1.68 -2.88 24.08
CA VAL A 41 -0.70 -3.33 23.08
C VAL A 41 -0.70 -4.86 22.99
N ASN A 42 -0.68 -5.39 21.76
CA ASN A 42 -0.58 -6.82 21.55
C ASN A 42 0.74 -7.38 22.12
N LYS A 43 0.67 -8.49 22.87
CA LYS A 43 1.87 -9.18 23.41
C LYS A 43 2.80 -9.71 22.32
N SER A 44 2.24 -10.05 21.16
CA SER A 44 2.96 -10.53 19.97
C SER A 44 2.44 -9.82 18.74
N VAL A 45 3.33 -9.45 17.81
CA VAL A 45 2.96 -8.85 16.53
C VAL A 45 2.07 -9.81 15.75
N GLN A 46 0.88 -9.36 15.35
CA GLN A 46 -0.08 -10.16 14.60
C GLN A 46 0.09 -10.03 13.08
N ASN A 47 0.80 -9.01 12.60
CA ASN A 47 1.12 -8.88 11.18
C ASN A 47 1.83 -10.13 10.64
N TYR A 48 1.36 -10.68 9.51
CA TYR A 48 1.93 -11.89 8.91
C TYR A 48 3.36 -11.70 8.40
N CYS A 49 3.74 -10.46 8.08
CA CYS A 49 5.10 -10.09 7.72
C CYS A 49 5.95 -9.72 8.95
N GLY A 50 5.48 -10.03 10.16
CA GLY A 50 6.16 -9.82 11.43
C GLY A 50 6.36 -8.34 11.77
N LYS A 51 7.38 -8.05 12.59
CA LYS A 51 7.69 -6.69 13.09
C LYS A 51 7.93 -5.69 11.96
N ILE A 52 8.57 -6.11 10.87
CA ILE A 52 8.87 -5.23 9.73
C ILE A 52 7.58 -4.89 8.99
N GLY A 53 6.71 -5.89 8.74
CA GLY A 53 5.41 -5.66 8.13
C GLY A 53 4.49 -4.76 8.97
N ALA A 54 4.49 -4.95 10.30
CA ALA A 54 3.76 -4.10 11.23
C ALA A 54 4.25 -2.64 11.19
N GLY A 55 5.57 -2.43 11.10
CA GLY A 55 6.17 -1.11 10.91
C GLY A 55 5.75 -0.46 9.60
N VAL A 56 5.97 -1.16 8.48
CA VAL A 56 5.66 -0.65 7.13
C VAL A 56 4.17 -0.31 7.00
N SER A 57 3.28 -1.24 7.38
CA SER A 57 1.84 -1.02 7.33
C SER A 57 1.39 0.09 8.27
N GLY A 58 1.96 0.17 9.48
CA GLY A 58 1.71 1.25 10.42
C GLY A 58 2.01 2.63 9.84
N TYR A 59 3.22 2.86 9.29
CA TYR A 59 3.56 4.15 8.69
C TYR A 59 2.67 4.49 7.49
N LEU A 60 2.37 3.52 6.63
CA LEU A 60 1.53 3.71 5.44
C LEU A 60 0.09 4.04 5.81
N ILE A 61 -0.52 3.28 6.72
CA ILE A 61 -1.91 3.48 7.11
C ILE A 61 -2.06 4.74 7.96
N SER A 62 -1.14 5.02 8.88
CA SER A 62 -1.18 6.26 9.67
C SER A 62 -0.92 7.51 8.83
N GLY A 63 -0.11 7.42 7.77
CA GLY A 63 0.21 8.56 6.90
C GLY A 63 -0.85 8.86 5.84
N ILE A 64 -1.30 7.84 5.09
CA ILE A 64 -2.18 8.01 3.92
C ILE A 64 -3.49 7.20 3.99
N GLY A 65 -3.73 6.49 5.09
CA GLY A 65 -4.98 5.76 5.34
C GLY A 65 -5.22 4.64 4.34
N ALA A 66 -6.48 4.49 3.92
CA ALA A 66 -6.92 3.52 2.91
C ALA A 66 -6.23 3.68 1.55
N THR A 67 -5.64 4.85 1.26
CA THR A 67 -4.88 5.09 0.03
C THR A 67 -3.59 4.27 -0.04
N SER A 68 -3.11 3.74 1.09
CA SER A 68 -1.95 2.84 1.15
C SER A 68 -2.10 1.59 0.28
N TYR A 69 -3.32 1.06 0.14
CA TYR A 69 -3.61 -0.06 -0.77
C TYR A 69 -3.35 0.32 -2.23
N VAL A 70 -3.76 1.53 -2.63
CA VAL A 70 -3.51 2.05 -3.99
C VAL A 70 -2.01 2.24 -4.21
N PHE A 71 -1.29 2.77 -3.23
CA PHE A 71 0.17 2.89 -3.30
C PHE A 71 0.85 1.53 -3.55
N ALA A 72 0.48 0.49 -2.80
CA ALA A 72 1.02 -0.85 -2.97
C ALA A 72 0.67 -1.45 -4.35
N LEU A 73 -0.55 -1.21 -4.84
CA LEU A 73 -0.97 -1.61 -6.19
C LEU A 73 -0.20 -0.87 -7.28
N LEU A 74 0.11 0.42 -7.12
CA LEU A 74 0.91 1.18 -8.08
C LEU A 74 2.33 0.62 -8.19
N ILE A 75 2.96 0.28 -7.06
CA ILE A 75 4.29 -0.38 -7.07
C ILE A 75 4.20 -1.74 -7.77
N GLY A 76 3.17 -2.54 -7.46
CA GLY A 76 2.94 -3.83 -8.11
C GLY A 76 2.72 -3.71 -9.62
N ALA A 77 1.91 -2.74 -10.04
CA ALA A 77 1.66 -2.46 -11.45
C ALA A 77 2.95 -2.03 -12.18
N LEU A 78 3.79 -1.19 -11.55
CA LEU A 78 5.09 -0.81 -12.09
C LEU A 78 6.03 -2.01 -12.22
N GLY A 79 6.12 -2.85 -11.19
CA GLY A 79 6.90 -4.09 -11.23
C GLY A 79 6.43 -5.05 -12.33
N PHE A 80 5.11 -5.18 -12.48
CA PHE A 80 4.50 -6.02 -13.52
C PHE A 80 4.75 -5.47 -14.93
N LEU A 81 4.57 -4.16 -15.13
CA LEU A 81 4.89 -3.50 -16.40
C LEU A 81 6.36 -3.68 -16.79
N LEU A 82 7.27 -3.61 -15.82
CA LEU A 82 8.70 -3.82 -16.02
C LEU A 82 9.01 -5.29 -16.35
N PHE A 83 8.31 -6.22 -15.70
CA PHE A 83 8.40 -7.64 -15.98
C PHE A 83 7.93 -8.00 -17.40
N LEU A 84 6.85 -7.37 -17.88
CA LEU A 84 6.38 -7.49 -19.27
C LEU A 84 7.32 -6.85 -20.30
N ARG A 85 8.42 -6.22 -19.87
CA ARG A 85 9.38 -5.51 -20.72
C ARG A 85 8.72 -4.45 -21.62
N LYS A 86 7.54 -3.95 -21.22
CA LYS A 86 6.94 -2.83 -21.92
C LYS A 86 7.87 -1.64 -21.76
N LYS A 87 8.18 -0.97 -22.87
CA LYS A 87 8.94 0.29 -22.83
C LYS A 87 8.15 1.27 -21.97
N VAL A 88 8.66 1.55 -20.78
CA VAL A 88 8.19 2.66 -19.98
C VAL A 88 8.84 3.89 -20.59
N GLU A 89 8.10 4.61 -21.43
CA GLU A 89 8.64 5.74 -22.20
C GLU A 89 9.27 6.79 -21.29
N ILE A 90 8.54 7.24 -20.26
CA ILE A 90 9.00 8.28 -19.34
C ILE A 90 8.65 7.87 -17.90
N LEU A 91 9.65 7.34 -17.18
CA LEU A 91 9.47 6.82 -15.82
C LEU A 91 9.04 7.92 -14.83
N TRP A 92 9.61 9.12 -14.95
CA TRP A 92 9.25 10.27 -14.10
C TRP A 92 7.79 10.70 -14.25
N VAL A 93 7.22 10.63 -15.46
CA VAL A 93 5.80 10.96 -15.70
C VAL A 93 4.89 9.95 -15.00
N LYS A 94 5.27 8.67 -14.97
CA LYS A 94 4.51 7.65 -14.23
C LYS A 94 4.59 7.84 -12.71
N ILE A 95 5.75 8.21 -12.18
CA ILE A 95 5.90 8.55 -10.76
C ILE A 95 5.03 9.76 -10.42
N LEU A 96 5.13 10.83 -11.21
CA LEU A 96 4.34 12.04 -11.01
C LEU A 96 2.84 11.74 -11.07
N GLY A 97 2.40 11.00 -12.09
CA GLY A 97 1.02 10.56 -12.24
C GLY A 97 0.54 9.69 -11.09
N GLY A 98 1.40 8.79 -10.57
CA GLY A 98 1.11 7.98 -9.39
C GLY A 98 0.94 8.83 -8.12
N ILE A 99 1.79 9.83 -7.91
CA ILE A 99 1.68 10.76 -6.78
C ILE A 99 0.38 11.58 -6.89
N LEU A 100 0.11 12.16 -8.06
CA LEU A 100 -1.13 12.88 -8.33
C LEU A 100 -2.37 12.01 -8.06
N LEU A 101 -2.34 10.75 -8.51
CA LEU A 101 -3.42 9.80 -8.29
C LEU A 101 -3.63 9.52 -6.80
N ILE A 102 -2.56 9.29 -6.03
CA ILE A 102 -2.64 9.09 -4.58
C ILE A 102 -3.26 10.32 -3.91
N VAL A 103 -2.79 11.53 -4.25
CA VAL A 103 -3.29 12.79 -3.70
C VAL A 103 -4.76 13.02 -4.05
N SER A 104 -5.21 12.63 -5.25
CA SER A 104 -6.62 12.76 -5.67
C SER A 104 -7.53 11.71 -5.03
N ILE A 105 -7.07 10.47 -4.87
CA ILE A 105 -7.90 9.38 -4.32
C ILE A 105 -8.07 9.50 -2.80
N ALA A 106 -7.06 10.01 -2.08
CA ALA A 106 -7.12 10.15 -0.63
C ALA A 106 -8.37 10.90 -0.11
N PRO A 107 -8.70 12.12 -0.57
CA PRO A 107 -9.91 12.82 -0.13
C PRO A 107 -11.19 12.14 -0.62
N LEU A 108 -11.18 11.53 -1.82
CA LEU A 108 -12.34 10.83 -2.36
C LEU A 108 -12.73 9.64 -1.46
N LEU A 109 -11.76 8.84 -1.04
CA LEU A 109 -11.99 7.72 -0.11
C LEU A 109 -12.43 8.21 1.27
N GLY A 110 -11.88 9.33 1.75
CA GLY A 110 -12.31 9.95 3.02
C GLY A 110 -13.77 10.39 2.99
N ILE A 111 -14.19 11.06 1.91
CA ILE A 111 -15.60 11.46 1.71
C ILE A 111 -16.47 10.22 1.58
N PHE A 112 -16.07 9.23 0.77
CA PHE A 112 -16.84 8.00 0.59
C PHE A 112 -17.05 7.26 1.91
N SER A 113 -15.98 7.09 2.70
CA SER A 113 -16.06 6.48 4.04
C SER A 113 -17.00 7.26 4.96
N SER A 114 -16.97 8.60 4.91
CA SER A 114 -17.81 9.46 5.74
C SER A 114 -19.28 9.38 5.33
N VAL A 115 -19.57 9.37 4.02
CA VAL A 115 -20.92 9.22 3.47
C VAL A 115 -21.48 7.85 3.82
N VAL A 116 -20.71 6.78 3.61
CA VAL A 116 -21.11 5.42 3.99
C VAL A 116 -21.44 5.37 5.48
N THR A 117 -20.55 5.85 6.35
CA THR A 117 -20.80 5.86 7.81
C THR A 117 -22.02 6.71 8.18
N GLY A 118 -22.25 7.84 7.48
CA GLY A 118 -23.42 8.70 7.68
C GLY A 118 -24.74 8.07 7.21
N VAL A 119 -24.71 7.29 6.13
CA VAL A 119 -25.87 6.55 5.60
C VAL A 119 -26.19 5.33 6.46
N PHE A 120 -25.18 4.65 7.00
CA PHE A 120 -25.35 3.44 7.82
C PHE A 120 -25.50 3.71 9.32
N LYS A 121 -25.29 4.95 9.80
CA LYS A 121 -25.78 5.37 11.11
C LYS A 121 -27.31 5.44 11.09
N LEU A 122 -27.94 4.29 11.34
CA LEU A 122 -29.31 4.17 11.85
C LEU A 122 -29.48 5.05 13.10
N PRO A 123 -30.70 5.57 13.36
CA PRO A 123 -30.96 6.66 14.31
C PRO A 123 -30.41 6.36 15.71
N PRO A 124 -30.07 7.41 16.50
CA PRO A 124 -29.62 7.24 17.87
C PRO A 124 -30.67 6.44 18.62
N GLU A 125 -30.26 5.28 19.11
CA GLU A 125 -31.03 4.50 20.06
C GLU A 125 -31.21 5.41 21.29
N THR A 126 -32.46 5.74 21.56
CA THR A 126 -32.94 6.71 22.56
C THR A 126 -32.34 6.54 23.94
#